data_AF-A0A9Q1FZU5-F1
#
_entry.id   AF-A0A9Q1FZU5-F1
#
_cell.length_a   1.000
_cell.length_b   1.000
_cell.length_c   1.000
_cell.angle_alpha   90.00
_cell.angle_beta   90.00
_cell.angle_gamma   90.00
#
_symmetry.space_group_name_H-M   'P 1'
#
loop_
_entity.id
_entity.type
_entity.pdbx_description
1 polymer ?
#
loop_
_entity_poly.entity_id
_entity_poly.type
_entity_poly.pdbx_seq_one_letter_code
_entity_poly.pdbx_strand_id
1 'polypeptide(L)'
;MAPRDIQQQTYDIIHCLFDPSPESSDFKTSKDIQSDGEDDGDDSFDAVIIADKLRELGDALDDQVVSQFKNALATASLKQVETAFSKTVDMMCKTWVSERGEVVTEKHLLRASVTLGLYVKRNCPQMISAIQGVMATFLNTHVTPWVSQQGGWDRVASE
;
A
#
# COMPACT_ATOMS: atom_id res chain seq x y z
N MET A 1 -1.82 22.95 11.30
CA MET A 1 -2.26 22.37 10.01
C MET A 1 -3.47 21.49 10.30
N ALA A 2 -4.52 21.49 9.47
CA ALA A 2 -5.63 20.54 9.66
C ALA A 2 -5.10 19.10 9.49
N PRO A 3 -5.61 18.11 10.25
CA PRO A 3 -5.22 16.72 10.05
C PRO A 3 -5.51 16.35 8.59
N ARG A 4 -4.50 15.82 7.88
CA ARG A 4 -4.70 15.33 6.52
C ARG A 4 -5.74 14.21 6.59
N ASP A 5 -6.70 14.26 5.68
CA ASP A 5 -7.68 13.19 5.56
C ASP A 5 -6.97 11.86 5.21
N ILE A 6 -7.42 10.75 5.80
CA ILE A 6 -6.85 9.41 5.59
C ILE A 6 -6.84 9.05 4.09
N GLN A 7 -7.81 9.59 3.34
CA GLN A 7 -7.85 9.41 1.89
C GLN A 7 -6.65 10.05 1.18
N GLN A 8 -6.30 11.29 1.55
CA GLN A 8 -5.15 11.97 0.99
C GLN A 8 -3.84 11.29 1.40
N GLN A 9 -3.76 10.86 2.67
CA GLN A 9 -2.62 10.06 3.15
C GLN A 9 -2.42 8.79 2.33
N THR A 10 -3.51 8.09 1.98
CA THR A 10 -3.48 6.88 1.16
C THR A 10 -2.91 7.15 -0.24
N TYR A 11 -3.29 8.27 -0.87
CA TYR A 11 -2.70 8.68 -2.15
C TYR A 11 -1.19 8.94 -2.03
N ASP A 12 -0.77 9.65 -0.98
CA ASP A 12 0.65 9.98 -0.73
C ASP A 12 1.48 8.69 -0.54
N ILE A 13 0.98 7.74 0.27
CA ILE A 13 1.64 6.43 0.49
C ILE A 13 1.78 5.65 -0.82
N ILE A 14 0.73 5.58 -1.63
CA ILE A 14 0.76 4.85 -2.91
C ILE A 14 1.73 5.54 -3.87
N HIS A 15 1.75 6.87 -3.90
CA HIS A 15 2.75 7.57 -4.69
C HIS A 15 4.16 7.13 -4.28
N CYS A 16 4.50 7.18 -2.99
CA CYS A 16 5.78 6.71 -2.45
C CYS A 16 6.07 5.23 -2.70
N LEU A 17 5.04 4.36 -2.71
CA LEU A 17 5.19 2.93 -2.97
C LEU A 17 5.71 2.67 -4.40
N PHE A 18 5.19 3.40 -5.36
CA PHE A 18 5.51 3.24 -6.78
C PHE A 18 6.64 4.14 -7.28
N ASP A 19 6.95 5.23 -6.60
CA ASP A 19 8.06 6.11 -6.96
C ASP A 19 9.41 5.35 -6.85
N PRO A 20 10.30 5.47 -7.84
CA PRO A 20 11.67 4.96 -7.78
C PRO A 20 12.67 5.92 -7.11
N SER A 21 12.25 7.04 -6.51
CA SER A 21 13.20 8.03 -6.00
C SER A 21 14.24 7.44 -5.03
N PRO A 22 15.55 7.50 -5.36
CA PRO A 22 16.64 7.12 -4.49
C PRO A 22 16.96 8.15 -3.39
N GLU A 23 16.07 9.09 -3.08
CA GLU A 23 16.31 10.16 -2.11
C GLU A 23 15.56 9.99 -0.78
N SER A 24 15.29 8.75 -0.36
CA SER A 24 14.95 8.45 1.04
C SER A 24 15.91 7.43 1.66
N SER A 25 17.17 7.47 1.23
CA SER A 25 18.30 6.87 1.95
C SER A 25 19.04 7.86 2.85
N ASP A 26 18.45 9.03 3.14
CA ASP A 26 18.90 9.95 4.19
C ASP A 26 17.90 10.03 5.36
N PHE A 27 17.23 8.92 5.71
CA PHE A 27 16.95 8.67 7.13
C PHE A 27 18.28 8.30 7.81
N LYS A 28 19.25 9.23 7.74
CA LYS A 28 20.35 9.28 8.67
C LYS A 28 19.71 9.34 10.03
N THR A 29 19.90 8.26 10.78
CA THR A 29 20.14 8.27 12.21
C THR A 29 20.58 9.66 12.68
N SER A 30 19.61 10.49 13.03
CA SER A 30 19.81 11.73 13.77
C SER A 30 19.15 11.55 15.12
N LYS A 31 19.58 10.46 15.77
CA LYS A 31 19.82 10.52 17.20
C LYS A 31 20.89 11.60 17.37
N ASP A 32 20.66 12.55 18.27
CA ASP A 32 21.56 13.66 18.64
C ASP A 32 21.40 14.97 17.84
N ILE A 33 20.29 15.71 18.03
CA ILE A 33 20.35 17.15 18.36
C ILE A 33 19.23 17.44 19.37
N GLN A 34 19.61 17.70 20.62
CA GLN A 34 18.76 18.35 21.62
C GLN A 34 18.29 19.71 21.08
N SER A 35 16.98 19.87 20.88
CA SER A 35 16.34 21.17 20.79
C SER A 35 15.47 21.31 22.03
N ASP A 36 15.90 22.19 22.93
CA ASP A 36 15.13 22.64 24.08
C ASP A 36 13.99 23.54 23.54
N GLY A 37 12.86 22.91 23.26
CA GLY A 37 11.67 23.53 22.69
C GLY A 37 10.48 22.66 23.01
N GLU A 38 9.49 23.27 23.66
CA GLU A 38 8.37 22.67 24.37
C GLU A 38 7.57 21.66 23.52
N ASP A 39 7.19 20.57 24.19
CA ASP A 39 6.31 19.49 23.75
C ASP A 39 4.99 19.97 23.14
N ASP A 40 4.76 19.63 21.87
CA ASP A 40 3.42 19.44 21.31
C ASP A 40 3.49 18.42 20.16
N GLY A 41 3.61 17.13 20.51
CA GLY A 41 3.18 15.96 19.73
C GLY A 41 3.50 15.91 18.23
N ASP A 42 4.73 15.55 17.87
CA ASP A 42 5.07 15.15 16.49
C ASP A 42 4.65 13.69 16.23
N ASP A 43 3.34 13.46 16.17
CA ASP A 43 2.70 12.29 15.55
C ASP A 43 2.81 12.41 14.00
N SER A 44 4.04 12.56 13.51
CA SER A 44 4.33 12.90 12.11
C SER A 44 4.02 11.73 11.19
N PHE A 45 2.88 11.80 10.52
CA PHE A 45 2.58 10.95 9.37
C PHE A 45 3.71 11.07 8.31
N ASP A 46 4.46 9.99 8.10
CA ASP A 46 5.48 9.89 7.05
C ASP A 46 5.08 8.81 6.03
N ALA A 47 4.59 9.26 4.87
CA ALA A 47 4.16 8.41 3.77
C ALA A 47 5.29 7.53 3.22
N VAL A 48 6.55 7.96 3.29
CA VAL A 48 7.70 7.19 2.81
C VAL A 48 7.99 6.03 3.75
N ILE A 49 8.06 6.29 5.06
CA ILE A 49 8.29 5.26 6.07
C ILE A 49 7.15 4.23 6.02
N ILE A 50 5.90 4.68 5.92
CA ILE A 50 4.74 3.78 5.80
C ILE A 50 4.83 2.96 4.52
N ALA A 51 5.11 3.58 3.37
CA ALA A 51 5.26 2.87 2.11
C ALA A 51 6.38 1.82 2.18
N ASP A 52 7.50 2.11 2.85
CA ASP A 52 8.60 1.17 3.01
C ASP A 52 8.21 -0.04 3.85
N LYS A 53 7.54 0.17 4.99
CA LYS A 53 6.97 -0.92 5.80
C LYS A 53 5.96 -1.75 5.02
N LEU A 54 5.11 -1.12 4.21
CA LEU A 54 4.19 -1.83 3.32
C LEU A 54 4.95 -2.67 2.27
N ARG A 55 6.13 -2.23 1.79
CA ARG A 55 6.96 -3.04 0.87
C ARG A 55 7.41 -4.35 1.51
N GLU A 56 7.74 -4.34 2.81
CA GLU A 56 8.12 -5.55 3.54
C GLU A 56 6.96 -6.56 3.63
N LEU A 57 5.71 -6.11 3.62
CA LEU A 57 4.54 -6.99 3.60
C LEU A 57 4.35 -7.71 2.24
N GLY A 58 4.94 -7.17 1.18
CA GLY A 58 4.60 -7.40 -0.22
C GLY A 58 5.38 -8.48 -0.98
N ASP A 59 5.94 -9.50 -0.32
CA ASP A 59 6.80 -10.51 -0.98
C ASP A 59 6.20 -11.93 -1.08
N ALA A 60 4.87 -12.07 -0.95
CA ALA A 60 4.20 -13.38 -0.91
C ALA A 60 3.26 -13.65 -2.09
N LEU A 61 3.65 -13.31 -3.32
CA LEU A 61 2.83 -13.64 -4.51
C LEU A 61 3.14 -15.05 -5.02
N ASP A 62 2.11 -15.87 -5.12
CA ASP A 62 2.16 -17.16 -5.81
C ASP A 62 2.28 -16.95 -7.33
N ASP A 63 3.20 -17.70 -7.97
CA ASP A 63 3.50 -17.60 -9.41
C ASP A 63 2.26 -17.86 -10.30
N GLN A 64 1.28 -18.64 -9.83
CA GLN A 64 0.05 -18.92 -10.56
C GLN A 64 -0.87 -17.69 -10.60
N VAL A 65 -1.04 -17.00 -9.47
CA VAL A 65 -1.84 -15.76 -9.36
C VAL A 65 -1.23 -14.68 -10.23
N VAL A 66 0.10 -14.59 -10.19
CA VAL A 66 0.92 -13.73 -11.04
C VAL A 66 0.65 -13.96 -12.53
N SER A 67 0.67 -15.22 -12.97
CA SER A 67 0.47 -15.57 -14.39
C SER A 67 -0.93 -15.21 -14.87
N GLN A 68 -1.96 -15.47 -14.06
CA GLN A 68 -3.34 -15.11 -14.37
C GLN A 68 -3.52 -13.60 -14.48
N PHE A 69 -2.92 -12.83 -13.57
CA PHE A 69 -2.99 -11.38 -13.60
C PHE A 69 -2.22 -10.79 -14.80
N LYS A 70 -1.02 -11.27 -15.11
CA LYS A 70 -0.27 -10.87 -16.31
C LYS A 70 -1.08 -11.07 -17.60
N ASN A 71 -1.72 -12.22 -17.76
CA ASN A 71 -2.55 -12.51 -18.93
C ASN A 71 -3.76 -11.58 -19.01
N ALA A 72 -4.38 -11.28 -17.87
CA ALA A 72 -5.48 -10.31 -17.81
C ALA A 72 -5.00 -8.89 -18.18
N LEU A 73 -3.83 -8.47 -17.72
CA LEU A 73 -3.26 -7.16 -18.01
C LEU A 73 -2.82 -6.99 -19.47
N ALA A 74 -2.25 -8.01 -20.09
CA ALA A 74 -1.71 -7.95 -21.46
C ALA A 74 -2.78 -7.63 -22.53
N THR A 75 -4.06 -7.86 -22.21
CA THR A 75 -5.17 -7.70 -23.15
C THR A 75 -6.21 -6.68 -22.70
N ALA A 76 -6.00 -6.02 -21.56
CA ALA A 76 -7.02 -5.24 -20.88
C ALA A 76 -7.02 -3.74 -21.21
N SER A 77 -8.22 -3.17 -21.39
CA SER A 77 -8.47 -1.73 -21.28
C SER A 77 -8.42 -1.25 -19.82
N LEU A 78 -8.32 0.06 -19.56
CA LEU A 78 -8.20 0.61 -18.19
C LEU A 78 -9.29 0.11 -17.22
N LYS A 79 -10.55 0.02 -17.68
CA LYS A 79 -11.67 -0.53 -16.88
C LYS A 79 -11.52 -2.03 -16.57
N GLN A 80 -10.91 -2.76 -17.50
CA GLN A 80 -10.62 -4.18 -17.31
C GLN A 80 -9.42 -4.38 -16.38
N VAL A 81 -8.47 -3.44 -16.35
CA VAL A 81 -7.36 -3.41 -15.38
C VAL A 81 -7.90 -3.24 -13.95
N GLU A 82 -8.83 -2.31 -13.74
CA GLU A 82 -9.50 -2.13 -12.44
C GLU A 82 -10.23 -3.41 -11.99
N THR A 83 -11.01 -4.00 -12.89
CA THR A 83 -11.74 -5.25 -12.62
C THR A 83 -10.79 -6.41 -12.33
N ALA A 84 -9.70 -6.54 -13.10
CA ALA A 84 -8.70 -7.57 -12.90
C ALA A 84 -7.98 -7.39 -11.56
N PHE A 85 -7.59 -6.16 -11.23
CA PHE A 85 -6.94 -5.83 -9.96
C PHE A 85 -7.82 -6.23 -8.77
N SER A 86 -9.07 -5.76 -8.75
CA SER A 86 -10.01 -6.07 -7.66
C SER A 86 -10.26 -7.58 -7.53
N LYS A 87 -10.45 -8.30 -8.64
CA LYS A 87 -10.64 -9.76 -8.63
C LYS A 87 -9.41 -10.51 -8.12
N THR A 88 -8.21 -10.10 -8.52
CA THR A 88 -6.97 -10.73 -8.08
C THR A 88 -6.74 -10.47 -6.58
N VAL A 89 -6.98 -9.24 -6.11
CA VAL A 89 -6.89 -8.91 -4.67
C VAL A 89 -7.90 -9.71 -3.85
N ASP A 90 -9.15 -9.82 -4.30
CA ASP A 90 -10.19 -10.63 -3.62
C ASP A 90 -9.83 -12.13 -3.59
N MET A 91 -9.30 -12.67 -4.70
CA MET A 91 -8.82 -14.05 -4.78
C MET A 91 -7.67 -14.30 -3.78
N MET A 92 -6.68 -13.41 -3.75
CA MET A 92 -5.56 -13.48 -2.81
C MET A 92 -6.04 -13.38 -1.36
N CYS A 93 -6.96 -12.46 -1.08
CA CYS A 93 -7.55 -12.28 0.24
C CYS A 93 -8.24 -13.56 0.71
N LYS A 94 -9.07 -14.19 -0.12
CA LYS A 94 -9.76 -15.45 0.21
C LYS A 94 -8.79 -16.61 0.46
N THR A 95 -7.76 -16.73 -0.36
CA THR A 95 -6.71 -17.74 -0.19
C THR A 95 -5.97 -17.53 1.13
N TRP A 96 -5.49 -16.32 1.39
CA TRP A 96 -4.70 -16.03 2.60
C TRP A 96 -5.50 -16.08 3.89
N VAL A 97 -6.76 -15.64 3.89
CA VAL A 97 -7.66 -15.82 5.05
C VAL A 97 -7.83 -17.30 5.37
N SER A 98 -7.92 -18.16 4.35
CA SER A 98 -8.05 -19.61 4.53
C SER A 98 -6.76 -20.28 5.03
N GLU A 99 -5.58 -19.78 4.62
CA GLU A 99 -4.28 -20.37 4.94
C GLU A 99 -3.63 -19.84 6.22
N ARG A 100 -3.80 -18.54 6.53
CA ARG A 100 -3.07 -17.85 7.60
C ARG A 100 -3.87 -17.72 8.89
N GLY A 101 -5.16 -18.03 8.88
CA GLY A 101 -6.05 -17.93 10.05
C GLY A 101 -6.16 -16.51 10.64
N GLU A 102 -5.65 -15.52 9.93
CA GLU A 102 -5.66 -14.12 10.33
C GLU A 102 -7.05 -13.53 10.04
N VAL A 103 -7.66 -12.89 11.03
CA VAL A 103 -9.12 -12.65 11.07
C VAL A 103 -9.52 -11.33 10.41
N VAL A 104 -8.56 -10.42 10.20
CA VAL A 104 -8.84 -9.07 9.69
C VAL A 104 -8.78 -9.06 8.16
N THR A 105 -9.95 -8.89 7.53
CA THR A 105 -10.08 -8.93 6.06
C THR A 105 -9.36 -7.74 5.42
N GLU A 106 -9.43 -6.57 6.04
CA GLU A 106 -8.85 -5.31 5.54
C GLU A 106 -7.33 -5.36 5.50
N LYS A 107 -6.70 -6.04 6.47
CA LYS A 107 -5.24 -6.28 6.47
C LYS A 107 -4.82 -7.17 5.30
N HIS A 108 -5.61 -8.19 4.97
CA HIS A 108 -5.37 -9.02 3.79
C HIS A 108 -5.59 -8.27 2.48
N LEU A 109 -6.63 -7.43 2.41
CA LEU A 109 -6.88 -6.57 1.25
C LEU A 109 -5.74 -5.58 1.03
N LEU A 110 -5.25 -4.96 2.10
CA LEU A 110 -4.08 -4.07 2.06
C LEU A 110 -2.85 -4.82 1.55
N ARG A 111 -2.53 -5.96 2.19
CA ARG A 111 -1.37 -6.76 1.80
C ARG A 111 -1.46 -7.23 0.35
N ALA A 112 -2.60 -7.73 -0.08
CA ALA A 112 -2.79 -8.22 -1.44
C ALA A 112 -2.67 -7.08 -2.46
N SER A 113 -3.23 -5.92 -2.16
CA SER A 113 -3.12 -4.71 -2.99
C SER A 113 -1.66 -4.26 -3.13
N VAL A 114 -0.91 -4.21 -2.03
CA VAL A 114 0.51 -3.81 -2.04
C VAL A 114 1.36 -4.82 -2.81
N THR A 115 1.15 -6.12 -2.54
CA THR A 115 1.88 -7.19 -3.21
C THR A 115 1.66 -7.15 -4.73
N LEU A 116 0.41 -6.95 -5.16
CA LEU A 116 0.05 -6.79 -6.57
C LEU A 116 0.61 -5.50 -7.18
N GLY A 117 0.60 -4.40 -6.44
CA GLY A 117 1.18 -3.12 -6.86
C GLY A 117 2.70 -3.21 -7.11
N LEU A 118 3.45 -3.81 -6.18
CA LEU A 118 4.89 -4.03 -6.33
C LEU A 118 5.22 -4.97 -7.48
N TYR A 119 4.37 -5.97 -7.71
CA TYR A 119 4.49 -6.85 -8.86
C TYR A 119 4.40 -6.09 -10.19
N VAL A 120 3.40 -5.21 -10.33
CA VAL A 120 3.24 -4.34 -11.51
C VAL A 120 4.45 -3.43 -11.66
N LYS A 121 4.92 -2.80 -10.57
CA LYS A 121 6.11 -1.96 -10.59
C LYS A 121 7.32 -2.69 -11.20
N ARG A 122 7.53 -3.96 -10.81
CA ARG A 122 8.65 -4.79 -11.26
C ARG A 122 8.48 -5.35 -12.68
N ASN A 123 7.27 -5.74 -13.08
CA ASN A 123 7.04 -6.53 -14.30
C ASN A 123 6.32 -5.79 -15.43
N CYS A 124 5.56 -4.74 -15.10
CA CYS A 124 4.70 -4.01 -16.04
C CYS A 124 4.77 -2.50 -15.75
N PRO A 125 5.95 -1.87 -15.85
CA PRO A 125 6.14 -0.47 -15.47
C PRO A 125 5.26 0.50 -16.27
N GLN A 126 4.89 0.13 -17.49
CA GLN A 126 3.98 0.90 -18.35
C GLN A 126 2.57 1.05 -17.76
N MET A 127 2.19 0.22 -16.79
CA MET A 127 0.87 0.21 -16.17
C MET A 127 0.85 0.86 -14.78
N ILE A 128 1.99 1.35 -14.28
CA ILE A 128 2.12 1.95 -12.95
C ILE A 128 1.10 3.08 -12.76
N SER A 129 1.01 4.01 -13.72
CA SER A 129 0.09 5.15 -13.62
C SER A 129 -1.39 4.72 -13.53
N ALA A 130 -1.78 3.68 -14.27
CA ALA A 130 -3.14 3.14 -14.19
C ALA A 130 -3.39 2.42 -12.86
N ILE A 131 -2.43 1.63 -12.40
CA ILE A 131 -2.55 0.83 -11.18
C ILE A 131 -2.49 1.69 -9.92
N GLN A 132 -1.72 2.77 -9.90
CA GLN A 132 -1.70 3.74 -8.78
C GLN A 132 -3.11 4.29 -8.52
N GLY A 133 -3.81 4.72 -9.58
CA GLY A 133 -5.17 5.23 -9.46
C GLY A 133 -6.15 4.18 -8.95
N VAL A 134 -6.13 2.98 -9.56
CA VAL A 134 -6.98 1.86 -9.17
C VAL A 134 -6.74 1.44 -7.72
N MET A 135 -5.47 1.29 -7.33
CA MET A 135 -5.08 0.90 -5.98
C MET A 135 -5.49 1.95 -4.95
N ALA A 136 -5.37 3.24 -5.26
CA ALA A 136 -5.78 4.30 -4.37
C ALA A 136 -7.29 4.31 -4.14
N THR A 137 -8.07 4.22 -5.22
CA THR A 137 -9.53 4.10 -5.13
C THR A 137 -9.94 2.86 -4.34
N PHE A 138 -9.30 1.72 -4.60
CA PHE A 138 -9.58 0.46 -3.90
C PHE A 138 -9.30 0.56 -2.39
N LEU A 139 -8.11 1.04 -1.99
CA LEU A 139 -7.74 1.19 -0.59
C LEU A 139 -8.58 2.25 0.12
N ASN A 140 -8.88 3.37 -0.55
CA ASN A 140 -9.80 4.38 -0.03
C ASN A 140 -11.21 3.82 0.22
N THR A 141 -11.68 2.90 -0.61
CA THR A 141 -13.02 2.32 -0.47
C THR A 141 -13.08 1.24 0.61
N HIS A 142 -12.07 0.36 0.66
CA HIS A 142 -12.14 -0.87 1.45
C HIS A 142 -11.26 -0.88 2.70
N VAL A 143 -10.21 -0.07 2.77
CA VAL A 143 -9.18 -0.14 3.81
C VAL A 143 -9.18 1.11 4.69
N THR A 144 -9.39 2.31 4.14
CA THR A 144 -9.36 3.54 4.95
C THR A 144 -10.39 3.64 6.08
N PRO A 145 -11.60 3.05 5.99
CA PRO A 145 -12.52 3.02 7.13
C PRO A 145 -11.93 2.23 8.31
N TRP A 146 -11.23 1.12 8.01
CA TRP A 146 -10.54 0.31 9.01
C TRP A 146 -9.27 1.01 9.54
N VAL A 147 -8.48 1.66 8.67
CA VAL A 147 -7.31 2.46 9.09
C VAL A 147 -7.72 3.56 10.08
N SER A 148 -8.83 4.25 9.80
CA SER A 148 -9.40 5.25 10.71
C SER A 148 -9.76 4.65 12.07
N GLN A 149 -10.27 3.41 12.11
CA GLN A 149 -10.58 2.70 13.36
C GLN A 149 -9.33 2.24 14.11
N GLN A 150 -8.24 1.92 13.41
CA GLN A 150 -6.96 1.59 14.02
C GLN A 150 -6.21 2.81 14.56
N GLY A 151 -6.69 4.03 14.26
CA GLY A 151 -6.10 5.29 14.72
C GLY A 151 -5.14 5.93 13.72
N GLY A 152 -5.03 5.40 12.49
CA GLY A 152 -4.19 5.98 11.45
C GLY A 152 -3.32 4.95 10.72
N TRP A 153 -2.65 5.41 9.66
CA TRP A 153 -1.74 4.58 8.86
C TRP A 153 -0.45 4.21 9.61
N ASP A 154 -0.03 5.03 10.57
CA ASP A 154 1.10 4.77 11.47
C ASP A 154 0.88 3.49 12.29
N ARG A 155 -0.34 3.31 12.84
CA ARG A 155 -0.73 2.11 13.59
C ARG A 155 -0.77 0.89 12.71
N VAL A 156 -1.44 0.99 11.56
CA VAL A 156 -1.58 -0.10 10.58
C VAL A 156 -0.23 -0.57 10.04
N ALA A 157 0.71 0.35 9.82
CA ALA A 157 2.05 -0.01 9.33
C ALA A 157 2.97 -0.55 10.44
N SER A 158 2.62 -0.34 11.72
CA SER A 158 3.42 -0.78 12.87
C SER A 158 3.04 -2.15 13.44
N GLU A 159 1.90 -2.71 13.02
CA GLU A 159 1.44 -4.07 13.37
C GLU A 159 2.12 -5.18 12.54
#